data_AF-A0A7Y6UBX0-F1
#
_entry.id   AF-A0A7Y6UBX0-F1
#
_cell.length_a   1.000
_cell.length_b   1.000
_cell.length_c   1.000
_cell.angle_alpha   90.00
_cell.angle_beta   90.00
_cell.angle_gamma   90.00
#
_symmetry.space_group_name_H-M   'P 1'
#
loop_
_entity.id
_entity.type
_entity.pdbx_description
1 polymer ?
#
loop_
_entity_poly.entity_id
_entity_poly.type
_entity_poly.pdbx_seq_one_letter_code
_entity_poly.pdbx_strand_id
1 'polypeptide(L)'
;YAFGHVNESFNGVKIDNEERLRQIVDLRKQKPELKVLLSIGGWGSGRFSEMAANDEYRRAFAADCDRVVKEFALDGIDIDWEYPTSSMANISSSPDDTENFTLLMQDIRAAIG
;
A
#
# COMPACT_ATOMS: atom_id res chain seq x y z
N TYR A 1 -8.24 7.44 -1.36
CA TYR A 1 -9.23 6.54 -0.73
C TYR A 1 -8.51 5.78 0.36
N ALA A 2 -9.16 5.62 1.49
CA ALA A 2 -8.63 4.96 2.67
C ALA A 2 -9.62 3.87 3.11
N PHE A 3 -9.24 2.62 3.31
CA PHE A 3 -7.89 2.05 3.20
C PHE A 3 -7.86 0.75 2.36
N GLY A 4 -6.67 0.44 1.85
CA GLY A 4 -6.25 -0.93 1.56
C GLY A 4 -5.30 -1.44 2.64
N HIS A 5 -5.01 -2.72 2.65
CA HIS A 5 -4.16 -3.38 3.64
C HIS A 5 -3.23 -4.39 2.99
N VAL A 6 -2.07 -4.64 3.62
CA VAL A 6 -1.26 -5.81 3.28
C VAL A 6 -2.10 -7.07 3.56
N ASN A 7 -2.22 -7.94 2.56
CA ASN A 7 -3.02 -9.15 2.64
C ASN A 7 -2.40 -10.19 3.61
N GLU A 8 -3.13 -11.27 3.90
CA GLU A 8 -2.68 -12.29 4.86
C GLU A 8 -1.46 -13.10 4.40
N SER A 9 -1.17 -13.10 3.10
CA SER A 9 -0.02 -13.78 2.51
C SER A 9 1.20 -12.87 2.32
N PHE A 10 1.15 -11.64 2.85
CA PHE A 10 2.21 -10.62 2.77
C PHE A 10 2.62 -10.20 1.36
N ASN A 11 1.91 -10.64 0.33
CA ASN A 11 2.36 -10.56 -1.06
C ASN A 11 1.47 -9.67 -1.94
N GLY A 12 0.55 -8.92 -1.34
CA GLY A 12 -0.35 -8.05 -2.09
C GLY A 12 -1.27 -7.19 -1.22
N VAL A 13 -2.18 -6.50 -1.91
CA VAL A 13 -3.08 -5.49 -1.35
C VAL A 13 -4.50 -6.03 -1.32
N LYS A 14 -5.12 -6.00 -0.14
CA LYS A 14 -6.56 -6.19 0.05
C LYS A 14 -7.22 -4.81 0.16
N ILE A 15 -8.18 -4.51 -0.70
CA ILE A 15 -8.95 -3.26 -0.64
C ILE A 15 -10.25 -3.52 0.14
N ASP A 16 -10.57 -2.69 1.12
CA ASP A 16 -11.74 -2.94 1.98
C ASP A 16 -13.08 -2.73 1.28
N ASN A 17 -13.17 -1.74 0.39
CA ASN A 17 -14.37 -1.50 -0.41
C ASN A 17 -14.01 -1.01 -1.82
N GLU A 18 -13.84 -1.98 -2.72
CA GLU A 18 -13.53 -1.74 -4.13
C GLU A 18 -14.60 -0.93 -4.87
N GLU A 19 -15.89 -1.15 -4.55
CA GLU A 19 -16.98 -0.40 -5.17
C GLU A 19 -16.86 1.09 -4.85
N ARG A 20 -16.61 1.42 -3.59
CA ARG A 20 -16.42 2.81 -3.15
C ARG A 20 -15.19 3.44 -3.79
N LEU A 21 -14.10 2.70 -3.94
CA LEU A 21 -12.92 3.17 -4.66
C LEU A 21 -13.25 3.53 -6.11
N ARG A 22 -13.97 2.65 -6.84
CA ARG A 22 -14.42 2.92 -8.21
C ARG A 22 -15.32 4.15 -8.30
N GLN A 23 -16.24 4.34 -7.35
CA GLN A 23 -17.07 5.55 -7.28
C GLN A 23 -16.25 6.84 -7.11
N ILE A 24 -15.15 6.80 -6.35
CA ILE A 24 -14.25 7.95 -6.18
C ILE A 24 -13.48 8.22 -7.46
N VAL A 25 -12.98 7.19 -8.14
CA VAL A 25 -12.32 7.32 -9.45
C VAL A 25 -13.28 7.94 -10.48
N ASP A 26 -14.55 7.56 -10.44
CA ASP A 26 -15.60 8.11 -11.30
C ASP A 26 -15.85 9.61 -11.12
N LEU A 27 -15.42 10.23 -10.01
CA LEU A 27 -15.47 11.68 -9.83
C LEU A 27 -14.61 12.42 -10.88
N ARG A 28 -13.64 11.73 -11.53
CA ARG A 28 -12.91 12.29 -12.67
C ARG A 28 -13.81 12.64 -13.86
N LYS A 29 -14.99 12.04 -13.99
CA LYS A 29 -16.00 12.42 -15.01
C LYS A 29 -16.45 13.87 -14.83
N GLN A 30 -16.38 14.41 -13.61
CA GLN A 30 -16.73 15.80 -13.29
C GLN A 30 -15.50 16.70 -13.22
N LYS A 31 -14.36 16.16 -12.79
CA LYS A 31 -13.10 16.89 -12.62
C LYS A 31 -11.94 16.09 -13.22
N PRO A 32 -11.65 16.20 -14.52
CA PRO A 32 -10.67 15.36 -15.22
C PRO A 32 -9.25 15.42 -14.64
N GLU A 33 -8.88 16.51 -13.98
CA GLU A 33 -7.57 16.71 -13.33
C GLU A 33 -7.48 16.13 -11.91
N LEU A 34 -8.57 15.57 -11.37
CA LEU A 34 -8.58 14.98 -10.04
C LEU A 34 -7.65 13.77 -9.99
N LYS A 35 -6.64 13.86 -9.11
CA LYS A 35 -5.79 12.73 -8.77
C LYS A 35 -6.41 11.88 -7.67
N VAL A 36 -6.42 10.56 -7.86
CA VAL A 36 -6.97 9.57 -6.93
C VAL A 36 -5.89 8.56 -6.59
N LEU A 37 -5.54 8.50 -5.31
CA LEU A 37 -4.58 7.55 -4.75
C LEU A 37 -5.30 6.58 -3.81
N LEU A 38 -4.80 5.35 -3.72
CA LEU A 38 -5.16 4.39 -2.65
C LEU A 38 -4.15 4.50 -1.52
N SER A 39 -4.60 4.83 -0.32
CA SER A 39 -3.79 4.74 0.90
C SER A 39 -3.86 3.30 1.43
N ILE A 40 -2.70 2.70 1.67
CA ILE A 40 -2.55 1.33 2.17
C ILE A 40 -1.95 1.42 3.57
N GLY A 41 -2.69 0.97 4.58
CA GLY A 41 -2.25 1.01 5.97
C GLY A 41 -3.28 1.64 6.91
N GLY A 42 -2.85 2.65 7.65
CA GLY A 42 -3.56 3.32 8.73
C GLY A 42 -3.31 2.68 10.11
N TRP A 43 -3.67 3.40 11.16
CA TRP A 43 -3.53 2.97 12.55
C TRP A 43 -4.07 1.54 12.79
N GLY A 44 -3.18 0.66 13.26
CA GLY A 44 -3.50 -0.74 13.57
C GLY A 44 -3.46 -1.69 12.36
N SER A 45 -3.21 -1.18 11.16
CA SER A 45 -2.97 -2.02 9.98
C SER A 45 -1.56 -2.62 10.03
N GLY A 46 -1.46 -3.87 10.50
CA GLY A 46 -0.18 -4.59 10.61
C GLY A 46 0.32 -5.24 9.30
N ARG A 47 1.21 -6.23 9.45
CA ARG A 47 1.85 -7.04 8.38
C ARG A 47 2.91 -6.33 7.54
N PHE A 48 3.13 -5.02 7.73
CA PHE A 48 4.17 -4.29 7.02
C PHE A 48 5.58 -4.73 7.40
N SER A 49 5.87 -4.96 8.69
CA SER A 49 7.21 -5.36 9.13
C SER A 49 7.63 -6.69 8.50
N GLU A 50 6.73 -7.67 8.50
CA GLU A 50 6.97 -9.00 7.91
C GLU A 50 7.11 -8.93 6.38
N MET A 51 6.23 -8.18 5.72
CA MET A 51 6.28 -7.99 4.26
C MET A 51 7.57 -7.27 3.84
N ALA A 52 7.98 -6.23 4.58
CA ALA A 52 9.16 -5.43 4.28
C ALA A 52 10.47 -6.21 4.54
N ALA A 53 10.50 -7.10 5.52
CA ALA A 53 11.69 -7.87 5.88
C ALA A 53 12.08 -8.95 4.86
N ASN A 54 11.18 -9.33 3.94
CA ASN A 54 11.41 -10.39 2.97
C ASN A 54 11.44 -9.83 1.54
N ASP A 55 12.55 -10.04 0.81
CA ASP A 55 12.72 -9.53 -0.56
C ASP A 55 11.67 -10.06 -1.55
N GLU A 56 11.27 -11.32 -1.43
CA GLU A 56 10.22 -11.91 -2.27
C GLU A 56 8.86 -11.26 -1.98
N TYR A 57 8.52 -11.06 -0.71
CA TYR A 57 7.26 -10.42 -0.32
C TYR A 57 7.22 -8.94 -0.69
N ARG A 58 8.31 -8.19 -0.49
CA ARG A 58 8.38 -6.79 -0.95
C ARG A 58 8.16 -6.66 -2.45
N ARG A 59 8.86 -7.47 -3.25
CA ARG A 59 8.72 -7.45 -4.72
C ARG A 59 7.32 -7.87 -5.16
N ALA A 60 6.74 -8.89 -4.52
CA ALA A 60 5.38 -9.33 -4.82
C ALA A 60 4.35 -8.24 -4.45
N PHE A 61 4.48 -7.63 -3.27
CA PHE A 61 3.64 -6.52 -2.85
C PHE A 61 3.76 -5.32 -3.81
N ALA A 62 4.98 -4.94 -4.20
CA ALA A 62 5.20 -3.86 -5.18
C ALA A 62 4.58 -4.17 -6.55
N ALA A 63 4.68 -5.42 -7.04
CA ALA A 63 4.03 -5.85 -8.26
C ALA A 63 2.49 -5.81 -8.15
N ASP A 64 1.95 -6.16 -6.98
CA ASP A 64 0.50 -6.07 -6.74
C ASP A 64 0.02 -4.62 -6.62
N CYS A 65 0.85 -3.70 -6.11
CA CYS A 65 0.57 -2.27 -6.17
C CYS A 65 0.41 -1.78 -7.63
N ASP A 66 1.29 -2.21 -8.55
CA ASP A 66 1.15 -1.91 -9.98
C ASP A 66 -0.15 -2.47 -10.56
N ARG A 67 -0.51 -3.72 -10.22
CA ARG A 67 -1.80 -4.31 -10.60
C ARG A 67 -2.96 -3.43 -10.13
N VAL A 68 -2.98 -3.04 -8.85
CA VAL A 68 -4.05 -2.22 -8.27
C VAL A 68 -4.14 -0.85 -8.93
N VAL A 69 -3.01 -0.19 -9.18
CA VAL A 69 -2.97 1.10 -9.89
C VAL A 69 -3.62 0.97 -11.26
N LYS A 70 -3.28 -0.07 -12.02
CA LYS A 70 -3.83 -0.32 -13.37
C LYS A 70 -5.31 -0.70 -13.33
N GLU A 71 -5.69 -1.63 -12.45
CA GLU A 71 -7.05 -2.18 -12.38
C GLU A 71 -8.09 -1.14 -11.95
N PHE A 72 -7.71 -0.23 -11.05
CA PHE A 72 -8.59 0.82 -10.55
C PHE A 72 -8.34 2.18 -11.21
N ALA A 73 -7.44 2.26 -12.19
CA ALA A 73 -7.05 3.50 -12.88
C ALA A 73 -6.62 4.62 -11.92
N LEU A 74 -5.85 4.28 -10.88
CA LEU A 74 -5.34 5.22 -9.87
C LEU A 74 -4.16 6.02 -10.41
N ASP A 75 -3.90 7.19 -9.82
CA ASP A 75 -2.68 7.98 -10.12
C ASP A 75 -1.48 7.57 -9.25
N GLY A 76 -1.69 6.66 -8.31
CA GLY A 76 -0.66 6.15 -7.43
C GLY A 76 -1.21 5.54 -6.16
N ILE A 77 -0.29 5.24 -5.26
CA ILE A 77 -0.56 4.74 -3.92
C ILE A 77 0.05 5.67 -2.89
N ASP A 78 -0.46 5.58 -1.67
CA ASP A 78 0.05 6.20 -0.47
C ASP A 78 0.29 5.09 0.56
N ILE A 79 1.43 5.11 1.24
CA ILE A 79 1.81 4.07 2.21
C ILE A 79 1.76 4.68 3.60
N ASP A 80 0.83 4.17 4.42
CA ASP A 80 0.53 4.66 5.76
C ASP A 80 0.83 3.57 6.80
N TRP A 81 2.10 3.15 6.87
CA TRP A 81 2.56 2.21 7.89
C TRP A 81 2.80 2.98 9.19
N GLU A 82 2.01 2.66 10.23
CA GLU A 82 2.05 3.32 11.53
C GLU A 82 2.52 2.41 12.69
N TYR A 83 3.83 2.28 12.96
CA TYR A 83 4.97 2.88 12.24
C TYR A 83 6.12 1.87 12.12
N PRO A 84 7.03 2.03 11.13
CA PRO A 84 8.32 1.35 11.14
C PRO A 84 8.97 1.46 12.52
N THR A 85 9.50 0.37 13.07
CA THR A 85 10.18 0.29 14.38
C THR A 85 9.28 0.51 15.61
N SER A 86 7.95 0.62 15.44
CA SER A 86 7.02 0.90 16.55
C SER A 86 5.81 -0.04 16.58
N SER A 87 5.63 -0.74 17.71
CA SER A 87 4.43 -1.54 17.99
C SER A 87 3.32 -0.78 18.72
N MET A 88 3.35 0.56 18.75
CA MET A 88 2.39 1.38 19.50
C MET A 88 0.93 1.16 19.06
N ALA A 89 0.71 0.84 17.78
CA ALA A 89 -0.60 0.53 17.23
C ALA A 89 -1.01 -0.96 17.39
N ASN A 90 -0.31 -1.72 18.23
CA ASN A 90 -0.48 -3.18 18.37
C ASN A 90 -0.23 -3.95 17.06
N ILE A 91 0.80 -3.53 16.32
CA ILE A 91 1.30 -4.18 15.10
C ILE A 91 2.72 -4.74 15.33
N SER A 92 3.16 -5.64 14.46
CA SER A 92 4.54 -6.13 14.39
C SER A 92 5.51 -4.97 14.08
N SER A 93 6.71 -5.04 14.67
CA SER A 93 7.80 -4.12 14.38
C SER A 93 9.16 -4.80 14.57
N SER A 94 10.19 -4.25 13.91
CA SER A 94 11.59 -4.67 13.99
C SER A 94 12.50 -3.44 14.02
N PRO A 95 13.68 -3.49 14.68
CA PRO A 95 14.70 -2.45 14.51
C PRO A 95 15.13 -2.27 13.05
N ASP A 96 15.00 -3.30 12.22
CA ASP A 96 15.39 -3.28 10.80
C ASP A 96 14.34 -2.59 9.90
N ASP A 97 13.17 -2.23 10.43
CA ASP A 97 12.07 -1.65 9.65
C ASP A 97 12.47 -0.35 8.94
N THR A 98 13.45 0.40 9.46
CA THR A 98 13.92 1.64 8.81
C THR A 98 14.61 1.35 7.48
N GLU A 99 15.48 0.34 7.43
CA GLU A 99 16.15 -0.08 6.20
C GLU A 99 15.14 -0.76 5.26
N ASN A 100 14.33 -1.67 5.80
CA ASN A 100 13.35 -2.41 5.01
C ASN A 100 12.27 -1.50 4.41
N PHE A 101 11.87 -0.44 5.10
CA PHE A 101 10.94 0.56 4.56
C PHE A 101 11.56 1.31 3.38
N THR A 102 12.86 1.63 3.43
CA THR A 102 13.57 2.25 2.30
C THR A 102 13.59 1.33 1.09
N LEU A 103 13.92 0.04 1.29
CA LEU A 103 13.90 -0.97 0.23
C LEU A 103 12.50 -1.15 -0.35
N LEU A 104 11.47 -1.15 0.51
CA LEU A 104 10.07 -1.21 0.08
C LEU A 104 9.70 -0.02 -0.82
N MET A 105 10.07 1.21 -0.45
CA MET A 105 9.79 2.38 -1.28
C MET A 105 10.53 2.32 -2.62
N GLN A 106 11.75 1.76 -2.65
CA GLN A 106 12.50 1.54 -3.89
C GLN A 106 11.79 0.52 -4.80
N ASP A 107 11.38 -0.63 -4.25
CA ASP A 107 10.69 -1.68 -4.99
C ASP A 107 9.35 -1.19 -5.56
N ILE A 108 8.56 -0.47 -4.74
CA ILE A 108 7.30 0.14 -5.18
C ILE A 108 7.55 1.15 -6.30
N ARG A 109 8.51 2.06 -6.13
CA ARG A 109 8.87 3.06 -7.16
C ARG A 109 9.28 2.38 -8.46
N ALA A 110 10.08 1.32 -8.38
CA ALA A 110 10.51 0.57 -9.56
C ALA A 110 9.34 -0.13 -10.27
N ALA A 111 8.34 -0.61 -9.52
CA ALA A 111 7.18 -1.30 -10.07
C ALA A 111 6.16 -0.37 -10.74
N ILE A 112 5.84 0.78 -10.13
CA ILE A 112 4.73 1.65 -10.57
C ILE A 112 5.15 2.88 -11.39
N GLY A 113 6.45 3.22 -11.42
CA GLY A 113 6.99 4.40 -12.11
C GLY A 113 7.06 5.65 -11.24
#